data_AF-A0A6G8D758-F1
#
_entry.id   AF-A0A6G8D758-F1
#
_cell.length_a   1.000
_cell.length_b   1.000
_cell.length_c   1.000
_cell.angle_alpha   90.00
_cell.angle_beta   90.00
_cell.angle_gamma   90.00
#
_symmetry.space_group_name_H-M   'P 1'
#
loop_
_entity.id
_entity.type
_entity.pdbx_description
1 polymer ?
#
loop_
_entity_poly.entity_id
_entity_poly.type
_entity_poly.pdbx_seq_one_letter_code
_entity_poly.pdbx_strand_id
1 'polypeptide(L)'
;MNSRSTRFTSNEVLDLIIVGGGINGAGIAADASGRGLKVGLYEAKDFASATSSASSKLVHGGLRYLEHYEFRLVSEALAEREVLLNKAPHIVTPMRFRLPHRPFLRPAWMIRAGLFLYDHLSKRTSLPASHKVALKAGTITKPEMAVGFEYSDCWVDDARLVLLNARQAHEQGGEVLNYCTVEKAQRVGKLWHVTLFDEQTEQRFERRSHALVNATGPWVKQFLHHHAQINSPYGIRLIQGSHIIVPRIHAEPQAYILQNEDKRIVFVIPYLDHYSMIGTTDVEYHGDPRHVAITDAERDYLIAIVNKHFIHQITRSDIIAEFSGVRPLCDDESNSPQAITRDYTLALDCPDDQAPLLSIFGGKLTTYRKLAEAAMTQLAPFLPQMGAAWTANAPLPGGEGFDHLTLKNQLLTEFPFIGEPLIARWLRSYGSRTRQLLMGVTAIDDLGMAFSDDLYQKEIDYLCEQEFARQASDIFWRRSKLGLNHDHALMIKVESYLQQRELNQQIAQQAGLKPVASENVQQVKTSQC
;
A
#
# COMPACT_ATOMS: atom_id res chain seq x y z
N MET A 1 17.11 -22.72 17.23
CA MET A 1 16.93 -22.60 15.77
C MET A 1 15.65 -21.81 15.52
N ASN A 2 15.72 -20.73 14.73
CA ASN A 2 14.69 -19.68 14.71
C ASN A 2 13.45 -20.06 13.88
N SER A 3 12.24 -19.86 14.42
CA SER A 3 10.97 -20.33 13.84
C SER A 3 10.64 -19.75 12.46
N ARG A 4 11.33 -18.68 12.05
CA ARG A 4 11.17 -18.01 10.75
C ARG A 4 11.90 -18.74 9.61
N SER A 5 13.06 -19.33 9.88
CA SER A 5 13.88 -20.06 8.89
C SER A 5 13.62 -21.57 8.92
N THR A 6 13.29 -22.15 10.08
CA THR A 6 13.02 -23.59 10.22
C THR A 6 11.65 -24.02 9.70
N ARG A 7 10.78 -23.09 9.30
CA ARG A 7 9.40 -23.41 8.87
C ARG A 7 9.34 -24.02 7.47
N PHE A 8 10.36 -23.76 6.64
CA PHE A 8 10.36 -24.13 5.23
C PHE A 8 11.54 -25.04 4.94
N THR A 9 11.27 -26.19 4.32
CA THR A 9 12.32 -27.17 4.04
C THR A 9 13.19 -26.67 2.89
N SER A 10 14.49 -26.50 3.12
CA SER A 10 15.43 -25.95 2.12
C SER A 10 15.46 -26.73 0.80
N ASN A 11 15.08 -28.00 0.83
CA ASN A 11 15.08 -28.88 -0.33
C ASN A 11 13.78 -28.83 -1.14
N GLU A 12 12.70 -28.22 -0.64
CA GLU A 12 11.47 -28.07 -1.39
C GLU A 12 11.65 -27.09 -2.55
N VAL A 13 11.14 -27.48 -3.73
CA VAL A 13 11.09 -26.62 -4.90
C VAL A 13 9.74 -25.90 -4.88
N LEU A 14 9.77 -24.59 -4.94
CA LEU A 14 8.60 -23.74 -5.04
C LEU A 14 8.10 -23.69 -6.49
N ASP A 15 6.82 -23.43 -6.68
CA ASP A 15 6.29 -23.19 -8.02
C ASP A 15 6.72 -21.80 -8.51
N LEU A 16 6.63 -20.80 -7.62
CA LEU A 16 6.87 -19.41 -7.96
C LEU A 16 7.62 -18.68 -6.84
N ILE A 17 8.68 -17.97 -7.20
CA ILE A 17 9.29 -16.95 -6.34
C ILE A 17 8.97 -15.57 -6.89
N ILE A 18 8.55 -14.65 -6.01
CA ILE A 18 8.31 -13.24 -6.31
C ILE A 18 9.30 -12.40 -5.51
N VAL A 19 10.01 -11.52 -6.22
CA VAL A 19 10.96 -10.57 -5.63
C VAL A 19 10.34 -9.19 -5.60
N GLY A 20 10.22 -8.61 -4.40
CA GLY A 20 9.65 -7.30 -4.14
C GLY A 20 8.24 -7.35 -3.55
N GLY A 21 8.09 -6.90 -2.31
CA GLY A 21 6.85 -6.85 -1.54
C GLY A 21 6.14 -5.49 -1.62
N GLY A 22 6.16 -4.86 -2.79
CA GLY A 22 5.23 -3.78 -3.13
C GLY A 22 3.85 -4.33 -3.52
N ILE A 23 2.93 -3.45 -3.93
CA ILE A 23 1.56 -3.87 -4.27
C ILE A 23 1.50 -4.91 -5.39
N ASN A 24 2.31 -4.77 -6.44
CA ASN A 24 2.31 -5.70 -7.57
C ASN A 24 2.79 -7.09 -7.12
N GLY A 25 3.91 -7.16 -6.40
CA GLY A 25 4.45 -8.44 -5.93
C GLY A 25 3.56 -9.10 -4.87
N ALA A 26 3.03 -8.34 -3.92
CA ALA A 26 2.08 -8.86 -2.93
C ALA A 26 0.78 -9.36 -3.59
N GLY A 27 0.24 -8.64 -4.57
CA GLY A 27 -0.94 -9.06 -5.32
C GLY A 27 -0.71 -10.32 -6.15
N ILE A 28 0.45 -10.43 -6.81
CA ILE A 28 0.84 -11.64 -7.54
C ILE A 28 1.00 -12.83 -6.59
N ALA A 29 1.66 -12.63 -5.45
CA ALA A 29 1.82 -13.68 -4.45
C ALA A 29 0.47 -14.16 -3.91
N ALA A 30 -0.44 -13.25 -3.59
CA ALA A 30 -1.79 -13.60 -3.15
C ALA A 30 -2.54 -14.39 -4.22
N ASP A 31 -2.55 -13.92 -5.47
CA ASP A 31 -3.23 -14.63 -6.56
C ASP A 31 -2.65 -16.04 -6.76
N ALA A 32 -1.32 -16.14 -6.85
CA ALA A 32 -0.61 -17.41 -7.03
C ALA A 32 -0.89 -18.41 -5.89
N SER A 33 -0.80 -17.99 -4.63
CA SER A 33 -1.08 -18.85 -3.48
C SER A 33 -2.53 -19.34 -3.48
N GLY A 34 -3.49 -18.46 -3.79
CA GLY A 34 -4.91 -18.84 -3.86
C GLY A 34 -5.26 -19.74 -5.05
N ARG A 35 -4.39 -19.83 -6.06
CA ARG A 35 -4.44 -20.82 -7.14
C ARG A 35 -3.80 -22.16 -6.77
N GLY A 36 -3.36 -22.33 -5.52
CA GLY A 36 -2.79 -23.58 -5.00
C GLY A 36 -1.29 -23.74 -5.25
N LEU A 37 -0.59 -22.69 -5.68
CA LEU A 37 0.85 -22.74 -5.94
C LEU A 37 1.66 -22.60 -4.64
N LYS A 38 2.82 -23.28 -4.59
CA LYS A 38 3.85 -23.06 -3.58
C LYS A 38 4.62 -21.79 -3.90
N VAL A 39 4.40 -20.75 -3.10
CA VAL A 39 4.86 -19.39 -3.39
C VAL A 39 5.85 -18.92 -2.34
N GLY A 40 6.94 -18.28 -2.80
CA GLY A 40 7.83 -17.47 -1.98
C GLY A 40 7.75 -16.00 -2.36
N LEU A 41 7.45 -15.11 -1.40
CA LEU A 41 7.50 -13.65 -1.55
C LEU A 41 8.57 -13.08 -0.64
N TYR A 42 9.58 -12.45 -1.23
CA TYR A 42 10.72 -11.88 -0.50
C TYR A 42 10.84 -10.38 -0.74
N GLU A 43 10.82 -9.60 0.34
CA GLU A 43 10.98 -8.15 0.34
C GLU A 43 12.22 -7.74 1.13
N ALA A 44 13.08 -6.93 0.52
CA ALA A 44 14.37 -6.55 1.08
C ALA A 44 14.25 -5.69 2.35
N LYS A 45 13.18 -4.89 2.49
CA LYS A 45 12.88 -4.09 3.68
C LYS A 45 11.49 -4.43 4.21
N ASP A 46 10.70 -3.47 4.65
CA ASP A 46 9.30 -3.75 5.02
C ASP A 46 8.38 -3.80 3.79
N PHE A 47 7.26 -4.50 3.90
CA PHE A 47 6.21 -4.47 2.88
C PHE A 47 5.74 -3.03 2.64
N ALA A 48 5.54 -2.68 1.38
CA ALA A 48 5.20 -1.33 0.92
C ALA A 48 6.22 -0.21 1.25
N SER A 49 7.45 -0.52 1.68
CA SER A 49 8.45 0.48 2.14
C SER A 49 9.01 1.45 1.08
N ALA A 50 8.47 1.44 -0.14
CA ALA A 50 8.88 2.32 -1.24
C ALA A 50 7.64 2.95 -1.91
N THR A 51 7.53 2.89 -3.24
CA THR A 51 6.45 3.54 -4.02
C THR A 51 5.04 3.20 -3.53
N SER A 52 4.79 1.98 -3.05
CA SER A 52 3.45 1.53 -2.63
C SER A 52 2.93 2.13 -1.31
N SER A 53 3.74 2.89 -0.55
CA SER A 53 3.27 3.71 0.57
C SER A 53 3.37 5.23 0.32
N ALA A 54 3.93 5.61 -0.84
CA ALA A 54 4.14 6.99 -1.27
C ALA A 54 3.16 7.42 -2.37
N SER A 55 1.99 6.78 -2.46
CA SER A 55 0.97 7.14 -3.44
C SER A 55 0.09 8.29 -2.93
N SER A 56 -0.74 8.84 -3.83
CA SER A 56 -1.84 9.74 -3.44
C SER A 56 -2.98 9.03 -2.70
N LYS A 57 -2.86 7.73 -2.42
CA LYS A 57 -3.85 6.92 -1.66
C LYS A 57 -5.22 6.89 -2.33
N LEU A 58 -5.23 6.79 -3.66
CA LEU A 58 -6.45 6.78 -4.48
C LEU A 58 -6.58 5.48 -5.27
N VAL A 59 -7.81 4.94 -5.29
CA VAL A 59 -8.25 3.99 -6.31
C VAL A 59 -9.06 4.79 -7.32
N HIS A 60 -8.44 5.12 -8.45
CA HIS A 60 -9.00 6.07 -9.40
C HIS A 60 -8.83 5.62 -10.84
N GLY A 61 -9.84 5.89 -11.67
CA GLY A 61 -9.80 5.63 -13.12
C GLY A 61 -8.75 6.48 -13.86
N GLY A 62 -8.37 7.62 -13.28
CA GLY A 62 -7.37 8.51 -13.85
C GLY A 62 -7.95 9.46 -14.88
N LEU A 63 -8.82 10.36 -14.42
CA LEU A 63 -9.52 11.35 -15.25
C LEU A 63 -8.60 12.10 -16.22
N ARG A 64 -7.39 12.46 -15.80
CA ARG A 64 -6.40 13.15 -16.65
C ARG A 64 -5.91 12.33 -17.85
N TYR A 65 -5.94 11.00 -17.77
CA TYR A 65 -5.46 10.13 -18.85
C TYR A 65 -6.43 10.08 -20.03
N LEU A 66 -7.68 10.53 -19.86
CA LEU A 66 -8.60 10.71 -20.98
C LEU A 66 -8.09 11.73 -22.00
N GLU A 67 -7.30 12.73 -21.58
CA GLU A 67 -6.67 13.69 -22.49
C GLU A 67 -5.57 13.06 -23.34
N HIS A 68 -5.09 11.88 -22.95
CA HIS A 68 -4.09 11.09 -23.65
C HIS A 68 -4.69 9.85 -24.34
N TYR A 69 -6.03 9.75 -24.41
CA TYR A 69 -6.76 8.66 -25.08
C TYR A 69 -6.48 7.26 -24.52
N GLU A 70 -6.05 7.17 -23.25
CA GLU A 70 -5.74 5.93 -22.53
C GLU A 70 -7.02 5.18 -22.10
N PHE A 71 -7.95 4.97 -23.03
CA PHE A 71 -9.31 4.47 -22.73
C PHE A 71 -9.30 3.07 -22.10
N ARG A 72 -8.39 2.18 -22.54
CA ARG A 72 -8.26 0.84 -21.97
C ARG A 72 -7.90 0.90 -20.50
N LEU A 73 -6.84 1.64 -20.17
CA LEU A 73 -6.37 1.85 -18.80
C LEU A 73 -7.44 2.49 -17.93
N VAL A 74 -8.11 3.53 -18.44
CA VAL A 74 -9.17 4.21 -17.71
C VAL A 74 -10.36 3.28 -17.47
N SER A 75 -10.83 2.55 -18.48
CA SER A 75 -11.94 1.59 -18.35
C SER A 75 -11.63 0.49 -17.32
N GLU A 76 -10.44 -0.10 -17.39
CA GLU A 76 -10.00 -1.13 -16.45
C GLU A 76 -9.92 -0.60 -15.01
N ALA A 77 -9.26 0.54 -14.82
CA ALA A 77 -9.13 1.17 -13.51
C ALA A 77 -10.48 1.60 -12.93
N LEU A 78 -11.41 2.10 -13.76
CA LEU A 78 -12.75 2.47 -13.34
C LEU A 78 -13.56 1.27 -12.84
N ALA A 79 -13.42 0.10 -13.49
CA ALA A 79 -14.06 -1.15 -13.09
C ALA A 79 -13.47 -1.71 -11.79
N GLU A 80 -12.15 -1.66 -11.64
CA GLU A 80 -11.47 -2.18 -10.44
C GLU A 80 -11.82 -1.40 -9.17
N ARG A 81 -12.30 -0.16 -9.24
CA ARG A 81 -12.79 0.58 -8.06
C ARG A 81 -13.87 -0.17 -7.30
N GLU A 82 -14.88 -0.67 -8.02
CA GLU A 82 -16.01 -1.39 -7.42
C GLU A 82 -15.55 -2.75 -6.88
N VAL A 83 -14.60 -3.40 -7.57
CA VAL A 83 -13.98 -4.65 -7.09
C VAL A 83 -13.26 -4.39 -5.78
N LEU A 84 -12.39 -3.38 -5.71
CA LEU A 84 -11.59 -3.09 -4.51
C LEU A 84 -12.43 -2.56 -3.34
N LEU A 85 -13.50 -1.81 -3.60
CA LEU A 85 -14.48 -1.43 -2.59
C LEU A 85 -15.08 -2.66 -1.90
N ASN A 86 -15.48 -3.67 -2.67
CA ASN A 86 -16.02 -4.91 -2.11
C ASN A 86 -14.92 -5.81 -1.51
N LYS A 87 -13.70 -5.76 -2.07
CA LYS A 87 -12.57 -6.58 -1.63
C LYS A 87 -12.06 -6.18 -0.26
N ALA A 88 -11.98 -4.88 0.03
CA ALA A 88 -11.40 -4.35 1.26
C ALA A 88 -12.19 -3.13 1.79
N PRO A 89 -13.48 -3.29 2.12
CA PRO A 89 -14.39 -2.19 2.47
C PRO A 89 -13.99 -1.40 3.73
N HIS A 90 -13.10 -1.95 4.55
CA HIS A 90 -12.61 -1.30 5.76
C HIS A 90 -11.48 -0.28 5.47
N ILE A 91 -10.73 -0.45 4.38
CA ILE A 91 -9.63 0.46 3.98
C ILE A 91 -9.86 1.13 2.62
N VAL A 92 -10.81 0.69 1.80
CA VAL A 92 -11.20 1.33 0.53
C VAL A 92 -12.57 1.97 0.72
N THR A 93 -12.65 3.30 0.57
CA THR A 93 -13.89 4.05 0.80
C THR A 93 -14.22 4.97 -0.37
N PRO A 94 -15.51 5.12 -0.74
CA PRO A 94 -15.92 6.10 -1.74
C PRO A 94 -15.51 7.52 -1.34
N MET A 95 -15.05 8.31 -2.31
CA MET A 95 -14.68 9.71 -2.11
C MET A 95 -15.18 10.56 -3.28
N ARG A 96 -15.67 11.75 -2.94
CA ARG A 96 -16.15 12.73 -3.92
C ARG A 96 -15.08 13.77 -4.17
N PHE A 97 -14.85 14.08 -5.45
CA PHE A 97 -13.81 14.98 -5.92
C PHE A 97 -14.43 16.20 -6.58
N ARG A 98 -14.12 17.40 -6.07
CA ARG A 98 -14.54 18.67 -6.63
C ARG A 98 -13.46 19.27 -7.50
N LEU A 99 -13.82 19.57 -8.74
CA LEU A 99 -13.00 20.22 -9.76
C LEU A 99 -13.49 21.67 -9.93
N PRO A 100 -12.85 22.68 -9.31
CA PRO A 100 -13.14 24.08 -9.59
C PRO A 100 -12.95 24.38 -11.08
N HIS A 101 -13.94 25.00 -11.71
CA HIS A 101 -13.91 25.24 -13.14
C HIS A 101 -13.00 26.43 -13.48
N ARG A 102 -11.93 26.18 -14.25
CA ARG A 102 -11.04 27.23 -14.76
C ARG A 102 -11.12 27.26 -16.30
N PRO A 103 -11.99 28.10 -16.89
CA PRO A 103 -12.31 28.04 -18.32
C PRO A 103 -11.12 28.30 -19.24
N PHE A 104 -10.16 29.11 -18.80
CA PHE A 104 -8.95 29.43 -19.56
C PHE A 104 -7.94 28.25 -19.62
N LEU A 105 -8.08 27.24 -18.74
CA LEU A 105 -7.30 26.00 -18.79
C LEU A 105 -8.05 24.92 -19.56
N ARG A 106 -9.30 24.66 -19.18
CA ARG A 106 -10.16 23.66 -19.84
C ARG A 106 -11.59 24.19 -19.97
N PRO A 107 -12.17 24.22 -21.19
CA PRO A 107 -13.53 24.70 -21.38
C PRO A 107 -14.55 23.73 -20.78
N ALA A 108 -15.70 24.25 -20.34
CA ALA A 108 -16.71 23.46 -19.63
C ALA A 108 -17.24 22.26 -20.44
N TRP A 109 -17.39 22.40 -21.76
CA TRP A 109 -17.88 21.33 -22.61
C TRP A 109 -16.94 20.11 -22.59
N MET A 110 -15.62 20.34 -22.54
CA MET A 110 -14.59 19.30 -22.51
C MET A 110 -14.66 18.54 -21.19
N ILE A 111 -14.77 19.25 -20.07
CA ILE A 111 -14.92 18.62 -18.74
C ILE A 111 -16.18 17.77 -18.70
N ARG A 112 -17.32 18.28 -19.20
CA ARG A 112 -18.58 17.52 -19.25
C ARG A 112 -18.47 16.25 -20.11
N ALA A 113 -17.80 16.33 -21.27
CA ALA A 113 -17.55 15.17 -22.11
C ALA A 113 -16.64 14.14 -21.41
N GLY A 114 -15.56 14.60 -20.79
CA GLY A 114 -14.65 13.74 -20.02
C GLY A 114 -15.35 13.05 -18.85
N LEU A 115 -16.17 13.77 -18.08
CA LEU A 115 -16.94 13.20 -16.98
C LEU A 115 -18.02 12.22 -17.46
N PHE A 116 -18.67 12.51 -18.60
CA PHE A 116 -19.58 11.55 -19.22
C PHE A 116 -18.84 10.25 -19.57
N LEU A 117 -17.66 10.32 -20.21
CA LEU A 117 -16.85 9.13 -20.47
C LEU A 117 -16.44 8.43 -19.17
N TYR A 118 -16.01 9.18 -18.15
CA TYR A 118 -15.59 8.63 -16.87
C TYR A 118 -16.71 7.88 -16.13
N ASP A 119 -17.96 8.32 -16.29
CA ASP A 119 -19.13 7.66 -15.71
C ASP A 119 -19.59 6.41 -16.50
N HIS A 120 -19.18 6.25 -17.76
CA HIS A 120 -19.74 5.24 -18.69
C HIS A 120 -18.71 4.31 -19.35
N LEU A 121 -17.40 4.55 -19.20
CA LEU A 121 -16.35 3.66 -19.73
C LEU A 121 -16.27 2.32 -18.99
N SER A 122 -16.87 2.22 -17.79
CA SER A 122 -17.09 0.96 -17.09
C SER A 122 -18.46 0.96 -16.40
N LYS A 123 -18.95 -0.23 -16.03
CA LYS A 123 -20.21 -0.35 -15.30
C LYS A 123 -20.02 0.15 -13.86
N ARG A 124 -20.58 1.32 -13.56
CA ARG A 124 -20.73 1.86 -12.21
C ARG A 124 -21.90 1.18 -11.49
N THR A 125 -21.67 0.70 -10.27
CA THR A 125 -22.69 -0.04 -9.50
C THR A 125 -23.12 0.73 -8.26
N SER A 126 -22.17 1.23 -7.46
CA SER A 126 -22.45 1.85 -6.15
C SER A 126 -22.06 3.33 -6.08
N LEU A 127 -21.00 3.74 -6.78
CA LEU A 127 -20.47 5.11 -6.70
C LEU A 127 -21.44 6.14 -7.31
N PRO A 128 -21.72 7.31 -6.72
CA PRO A 128 -22.58 8.32 -7.33
C PRO A 128 -22.03 8.90 -8.65
N ALA A 129 -22.93 9.32 -9.57
CA ALA A 129 -22.55 9.92 -10.86
C ALA A 129 -21.92 11.31 -10.73
N SER A 130 -21.31 11.79 -11.81
CA SER A 130 -20.80 13.16 -11.90
C SER A 130 -21.93 14.18 -12.06
N HIS A 131 -21.73 15.39 -11.51
CA HIS A 131 -22.67 16.50 -11.69
C HIS A 131 -21.96 17.85 -11.54
N LYS A 132 -22.61 18.91 -12.02
CA LYS A 132 -22.16 20.30 -11.80
C LYS A 132 -22.52 20.74 -10.38
N VAL A 133 -21.63 21.44 -9.69
CA VAL A 133 -21.84 21.88 -8.31
C VAL A 133 -21.52 23.38 -8.17
N ALA A 134 -22.25 24.07 -7.29
CA ALA A 134 -21.89 25.40 -6.82
C ALA A 134 -20.87 25.27 -5.69
N LEU A 135 -19.73 25.93 -5.82
CA LEU A 135 -18.69 25.92 -4.80
C LEU A 135 -18.95 27.04 -3.78
N LYS A 136 -18.44 26.84 -2.57
CA LYS A 136 -18.47 27.83 -1.49
C LYS A 136 -17.40 28.92 -1.72
N ALA A 137 -17.54 29.66 -2.81
CA ALA A 137 -16.64 30.74 -3.18
C ALA A 137 -16.68 31.88 -2.16
N GLY A 138 -15.53 32.48 -1.88
CA GLY A 138 -15.35 33.52 -0.86
C GLY A 138 -15.30 33.02 0.59
N THR A 139 -15.58 31.73 0.82
CA THR A 139 -15.49 31.11 2.17
C THR A 139 -14.50 29.95 2.21
N ILE A 140 -14.51 29.07 1.21
CA ILE A 140 -13.54 27.96 1.07
C ILE A 140 -12.62 28.23 -0.11
N THR A 141 -13.18 28.38 -1.31
CA THR A 141 -12.43 28.68 -2.53
C THR A 141 -12.38 30.18 -2.78
N LYS A 142 -11.43 30.65 -3.61
CA LYS A 142 -11.36 32.06 -4.01
C LYS A 142 -12.69 32.54 -4.64
N PRO A 143 -13.07 33.83 -4.51
CA PRO A 143 -14.38 34.35 -4.94
C PRO A 143 -14.71 34.08 -6.41
N GLU A 144 -13.72 34.05 -7.29
CA GLU A 144 -13.87 33.77 -8.71
C GLU A 144 -14.20 32.29 -9.03
N MET A 145 -14.05 31.38 -8.06
CA MET A 145 -14.28 29.94 -8.22
C MET A 145 -15.68 29.53 -7.75
N ALA A 146 -16.73 30.12 -8.34
CA ALA A 146 -18.13 29.89 -7.96
C ALA A 146 -18.71 28.54 -8.43
N VAL A 147 -18.15 27.97 -9.50
CA VAL A 147 -18.68 26.78 -10.16
C VAL A 147 -17.61 25.71 -10.27
N GLY A 148 -18.01 24.45 -10.08
CA GLY A 148 -17.17 23.30 -10.33
C GLY A 148 -17.96 22.09 -10.81
N PHE A 149 -17.27 20.97 -10.89
CA PHE A 149 -17.85 19.66 -11.17
C PHE A 149 -17.47 18.71 -10.05
N GLU A 150 -18.36 17.79 -9.72
CA GLU A 150 -18.13 16.77 -8.70
C GLU A 150 -18.30 15.38 -9.29
N TYR A 151 -17.37 14.47 -9.00
CA TYR A 151 -17.41 13.08 -9.45
C TYR A 151 -16.89 12.13 -8.36
N SER A 152 -17.05 10.81 -8.59
CA SER A 152 -16.65 9.77 -7.65
C SER A 152 -15.37 9.06 -8.08
N ASP A 153 -14.52 8.81 -7.09
CA ASP A 153 -13.45 7.81 -7.09
C ASP A 153 -13.38 7.21 -5.67
N CYS A 154 -12.33 6.47 -5.33
CA CYS A 154 -12.16 5.96 -3.96
C CYS A 154 -10.82 6.38 -3.36
N TRP A 155 -10.80 6.47 -2.04
CA TRP A 155 -9.59 6.54 -1.24
C TRP A 155 -9.23 5.14 -0.74
N VAL A 156 -7.93 4.89 -0.53
CA VAL A 156 -7.42 3.64 0.04
C VAL A 156 -6.20 3.87 0.93
N ASP A 157 -6.10 3.15 2.05
CA ASP A 157 -4.80 3.02 2.72
C ASP A 157 -3.88 2.11 1.90
N ASP A 158 -2.94 2.72 1.18
CA ASP A 158 -2.06 2.08 0.20
C ASP A 158 -1.13 1.04 0.83
N ALA A 159 -0.47 1.39 1.93
CA ALA A 159 0.40 0.48 2.66
C ALA A 159 -0.40 -0.72 3.20
N ARG A 160 -1.57 -0.48 3.81
CA ARG A 160 -2.42 -1.58 4.30
C ARG A 160 -2.90 -2.48 3.18
N LEU A 161 -3.25 -1.93 2.01
CA LEU A 161 -3.62 -2.76 0.86
C LEU A 161 -2.51 -3.76 0.50
N VAL A 162 -1.24 -3.35 0.52
CA VAL A 162 -0.10 -4.27 0.31
C VAL A 162 -0.04 -5.34 1.39
N LEU A 163 -0.07 -4.92 2.67
CA LEU A 163 0.02 -5.79 3.83
C LEU A 163 -1.06 -6.87 3.81
N LEU A 164 -2.29 -6.52 3.45
CA LEU A 164 -3.40 -7.46 3.38
C LEU A 164 -3.25 -8.48 2.24
N ASN A 165 -2.65 -8.10 1.10
CA ASN A 165 -2.32 -9.07 0.05
C ASN A 165 -1.17 -10.00 0.49
N ALA A 166 -0.11 -9.47 1.11
CA ALA A 166 0.97 -10.28 1.68
C ALA A 166 0.44 -11.25 2.75
N ARG A 167 -0.49 -10.77 3.58
CA ARG A 167 -1.18 -11.60 4.58
C ARG A 167 -2.05 -12.67 3.94
N GLN A 168 -2.80 -12.33 2.89
CA GLN A 168 -3.61 -13.30 2.15
C GLN A 168 -2.75 -14.42 1.55
N ALA A 169 -1.60 -14.08 0.95
CA ALA A 169 -0.64 -15.07 0.48
C ALA A 169 -0.14 -15.98 1.62
N HIS A 170 0.17 -15.40 2.78
CA HIS A 170 0.62 -16.15 3.95
C HIS A 170 -0.47 -17.10 4.50
N GLU A 171 -1.72 -16.63 4.62
CA GLU A 171 -2.86 -17.45 5.08
C GLU A 171 -3.17 -18.61 4.12
N GLN A 172 -2.78 -18.47 2.85
CA GLN A 172 -2.88 -19.51 1.82
C GLN A 172 -1.64 -20.42 1.75
N GLY A 173 -0.73 -20.32 2.72
CA GLY A 173 0.44 -21.19 2.83
C GLY A 173 1.71 -20.68 2.14
N GLY A 174 1.70 -19.45 1.60
CA GLY A 174 2.89 -18.83 1.02
C GLY A 174 3.98 -18.55 2.06
N GLU A 175 5.23 -18.75 1.64
CA GLU A 175 6.42 -18.28 2.34
C GLU A 175 6.56 -16.76 2.10
N VAL A 176 6.25 -15.95 3.10
CA VAL A 176 6.18 -14.48 2.97
C VAL A 176 7.13 -13.83 3.98
N LEU A 177 8.23 -13.24 3.50
CA LEU A 177 9.29 -12.67 4.34
C LEU A 177 9.64 -11.23 3.92
N ASN A 178 9.41 -10.28 4.82
CA ASN A 178 10.03 -8.95 4.78
C ASN A 178 11.46 -8.98 5.37
N TYR A 179 12.27 -7.95 5.14
CA TYR A 179 13.68 -7.91 5.55
C TYR A 179 14.49 -9.13 5.07
N CYS A 180 14.13 -9.66 3.91
CA CYS A 180 14.75 -10.81 3.27
C CYS A 180 15.13 -10.43 1.83
N THR A 181 16.43 -10.18 1.63
CA THR A 181 16.97 -9.67 0.37
C THR A 181 17.33 -10.82 -0.56
N VAL A 182 16.87 -10.76 -1.81
CA VAL A 182 17.40 -11.62 -2.88
C VAL A 182 18.73 -11.06 -3.34
N GLU A 183 19.83 -11.71 -2.94
CA GLU A 183 21.19 -11.30 -3.33
C GLU A 183 21.55 -11.80 -4.73
N LYS A 184 20.95 -12.92 -5.17
CA LYS A 184 21.30 -13.57 -6.44
C LYS A 184 20.17 -14.46 -6.95
N ALA A 185 19.92 -14.45 -8.26
CA ALA A 185 18.97 -15.36 -8.92
C ALA A 185 19.60 -15.92 -10.20
N GLN A 186 19.68 -17.24 -10.34
CA GLN A 186 20.29 -17.88 -11.50
C GLN A 186 19.44 -19.01 -12.05
N ARG A 187 19.42 -19.16 -13.36
CA ARG A 187 18.85 -20.34 -14.02
C ARG A 187 19.84 -21.49 -13.93
N VAL A 188 19.37 -22.63 -13.44
CA VAL A 188 20.10 -23.90 -13.44
C VAL A 188 19.17 -24.93 -14.07
N GLY A 189 19.30 -25.11 -15.39
CA GLY A 189 18.36 -25.89 -16.18
C GLY A 189 16.94 -25.31 -16.12
N LYS A 190 15.97 -26.13 -15.72
CA LYS A 190 14.53 -25.77 -15.65
C LYS A 190 14.12 -25.16 -14.30
N LEU A 191 15.08 -24.78 -13.46
CA LEU A 191 14.83 -24.18 -12.16
C LEU A 191 15.59 -22.86 -11.99
N TRP A 192 14.99 -21.96 -11.23
CA TRP A 192 15.68 -20.86 -10.60
C TRP A 192 16.32 -21.32 -9.30
N HIS A 193 17.53 -20.83 -9.05
CA HIS A 193 18.26 -20.92 -7.80
C HIS A 193 18.41 -19.49 -7.25
N VAL A 194 17.80 -19.24 -6.09
CA VAL A 194 17.67 -17.90 -5.51
C VAL A 194 18.36 -17.87 -4.15
N THR A 195 19.42 -17.07 -4.04
CA THR A 195 20.14 -16.83 -2.79
C THR A 195 19.50 -15.66 -2.05
N LEU A 196 19.15 -15.92 -0.80
CA LEU A 196 18.42 -15.01 0.08
C LEU A 196 19.28 -14.69 1.32
N PHE A 197 19.21 -13.45 1.79
CA PHE A 197 19.76 -13.00 3.06
C PHE A 197 18.63 -12.46 3.93
N ASP A 198 18.35 -13.14 5.05
CA ASP A 198 17.36 -12.72 6.04
C ASP A 198 18.05 -11.87 7.11
N GLU A 199 17.77 -10.56 7.12
CA GLU A 199 18.36 -9.60 8.06
C GLU A 199 17.95 -9.89 9.51
N GLN A 200 16.88 -10.65 9.74
CA GLN A 200 16.40 -10.97 11.09
C GLN A 200 17.19 -12.08 11.75
N THR A 201 17.58 -13.06 10.93
CA THR A 201 18.31 -14.24 11.40
C THR A 201 19.80 -14.09 11.12
N GLU A 202 20.19 -13.11 10.32
CA GLU A 202 21.53 -12.93 9.75
C GLU A 202 22.01 -14.14 8.97
N GLN A 203 21.07 -14.93 8.42
CA GLN A 203 21.37 -16.17 7.70
C GLN A 203 21.20 -15.99 6.20
N ARG A 204 22.14 -16.59 5.46
CA ARG A 204 21.99 -16.85 4.03
C ARG A 204 21.42 -18.23 3.81
N PHE A 205 20.48 -18.34 2.89
CA PHE A 205 19.91 -19.61 2.46
C PHE A 205 19.52 -19.56 0.99
N GLU A 206 19.21 -20.73 0.44
CA GLU A 206 18.84 -20.88 -0.95
C GLU A 206 17.42 -21.43 -1.08
N ARG A 207 16.72 -20.98 -2.12
CA ARG A 207 15.44 -21.52 -2.55
C ARG A 207 15.50 -21.82 -4.04
N ARG A 208 14.71 -22.81 -4.45
CA ARG A 208 14.57 -23.19 -5.85
C ARG A 208 13.14 -22.99 -6.31
N SER A 209 12.93 -22.58 -7.55
CA SER A 209 11.58 -22.47 -8.10
C SER A 209 11.47 -22.79 -9.59
N HIS A 210 10.25 -23.14 -10.02
CA HIS A 210 9.95 -23.33 -11.44
C HIS A 210 9.86 -22.01 -12.21
N ALA A 211 9.42 -20.93 -11.57
CA ALA A 211 9.32 -19.61 -12.17
C ALA A 211 9.77 -18.51 -11.20
N LEU A 212 10.17 -17.36 -11.76
CA LEU A 212 10.57 -16.17 -11.02
C LEU A 212 9.77 -14.95 -11.50
N VAL A 213 9.34 -14.10 -10.57
CA VAL A 213 8.75 -12.78 -10.86
C VAL A 213 9.63 -11.70 -10.28
N ASN A 214 10.07 -10.78 -11.13
CA ASN A 214 10.71 -9.54 -10.74
C ASN A 214 9.65 -8.43 -10.63
N ALA A 215 9.17 -8.20 -9.41
CA ALA A 215 8.20 -7.16 -9.06
C ALA A 215 8.85 -6.04 -8.22
N THR A 216 10.14 -5.78 -8.44
CA THR A 216 10.94 -4.84 -7.63
C THR A 216 10.74 -3.36 -8.00
N GLY A 217 9.70 -3.01 -8.77
CA GLY A 217 9.30 -1.62 -9.01
C GLY A 217 10.45 -0.73 -9.53
N PRO A 218 10.86 0.34 -8.81
CA PRO A 218 12.00 1.19 -9.19
C PRO A 218 13.30 0.45 -9.45
N TRP A 219 13.48 -0.73 -8.84
CA TRP A 219 14.67 -1.55 -8.96
C TRP A 219 14.58 -2.61 -10.06
N VAL A 220 13.49 -2.67 -10.86
CA VAL A 220 13.27 -3.74 -11.86
C VAL A 220 14.47 -3.95 -12.79
N LYS A 221 15.01 -2.86 -13.36
CA LYS A 221 16.18 -2.90 -14.24
C LYS A 221 17.46 -3.26 -13.49
N GLN A 222 17.64 -2.70 -12.29
CA GLN A 222 18.80 -2.99 -11.44
C GLN A 222 18.85 -4.46 -11.03
N PHE A 223 17.70 -5.05 -10.71
CA PHE A 223 17.60 -6.46 -10.35
C PHE A 223 17.99 -7.38 -11.50
N LEU A 224 17.48 -7.10 -12.71
CA LEU A 224 17.84 -7.85 -13.91
C LEU A 224 19.36 -7.82 -14.16
N HIS A 225 19.97 -6.64 -14.08
CA HIS A 225 21.39 -6.47 -14.36
C HIS A 225 22.30 -7.06 -13.26
N HIS A 226 22.05 -6.75 -11.99
CA HIS A 226 22.97 -7.08 -10.89
C HIS A 226 22.72 -8.43 -10.24
N HIS A 227 21.46 -8.86 -10.13
CA HIS A 227 21.10 -10.07 -9.39
C HIS A 227 20.78 -11.25 -10.30
N ALA A 228 20.18 -11.00 -11.46
CA ALA A 228 19.82 -12.04 -12.44
C ALA A 228 20.79 -12.15 -13.63
N GLN A 229 21.65 -11.14 -13.85
CA GLN A 229 22.57 -11.05 -15.00
C GLN A 229 21.87 -11.18 -16.36
N ILE A 230 20.68 -10.58 -16.49
CA ILE A 230 19.84 -10.56 -17.68
C ILE A 230 19.69 -9.11 -18.17
N ASN A 231 19.70 -8.93 -19.49
CA ASN A 231 19.43 -7.63 -20.10
C ASN A 231 17.97 -7.24 -19.92
N SER A 232 17.73 -6.01 -19.45
CA SER A 232 16.35 -5.51 -19.32
C SER A 232 15.73 -5.30 -20.70
N PRO A 233 14.52 -5.85 -20.96
CA PRO A 233 13.83 -5.66 -22.24
C PRO A 233 13.34 -4.22 -22.44
N TYR A 234 13.17 -3.46 -21.34
CA TYR A 234 12.72 -2.08 -21.36
C TYR A 234 13.60 -1.17 -20.51
N GLY A 235 13.61 0.11 -20.87
CA GLY A 235 14.07 1.20 -20.01
C GLY A 235 13.10 1.44 -18.85
N ILE A 236 13.57 2.15 -17.82
CA ILE A 236 12.74 2.64 -16.73
C ILE A 236 13.06 4.10 -16.50
N ARG A 237 12.02 4.93 -16.38
CA ARG A 237 12.13 6.31 -15.95
C ARG A 237 11.59 6.45 -14.55
N LEU A 238 12.40 7.05 -13.69
CA LEU A 238 12.05 7.26 -12.30
C LEU A 238 11.50 8.68 -12.17
N ILE A 239 10.19 8.79 -11.98
CA ILE A 239 9.53 10.09 -11.79
C ILE A 239 9.18 10.23 -10.32
N GLN A 240 9.90 11.11 -9.63
CA GLN A 240 9.60 11.50 -8.26
C GLN A 240 8.25 12.22 -8.19
N GLY A 241 7.47 11.86 -7.18
CA GLY A 241 6.30 12.60 -6.78
C GLY A 241 6.20 12.67 -5.28
N SER A 242 5.96 13.88 -4.80
CA SER A 242 5.94 14.20 -3.38
C SER A 242 4.57 14.73 -2.95
N HIS A 243 4.34 14.65 -1.65
CA HIS A 243 3.14 15.14 -0.98
C HIS A 243 3.52 15.85 0.31
N ILE A 244 2.75 16.86 0.67
CA ILE A 244 2.81 17.52 1.97
C ILE A 244 1.51 17.27 2.72
N ILE A 245 1.61 17.17 4.04
CA ILE A 245 0.50 17.03 4.97
C ILE A 245 0.49 18.28 5.85
N VAL A 246 -0.68 18.92 5.90
CA VAL A 246 -0.92 20.14 6.68
C VAL A 246 -2.17 19.95 7.55
N PRO A 247 -2.38 20.78 8.60
CA PRO A 247 -3.67 20.88 9.26
C PRO A 247 -4.80 21.07 8.25
N ARG A 248 -5.96 20.47 8.53
CA ARG A 248 -7.08 20.43 7.59
C ARG A 248 -7.48 21.84 7.13
N ILE A 249 -7.39 22.08 5.81
CA ILE A 249 -7.61 23.43 5.24
C ILE A 249 -9.09 23.82 5.11
N HIS A 250 -10.01 22.84 5.15
CA HIS A 250 -11.46 23.06 5.12
C HIS A 250 -12.25 21.90 5.74
N ALA A 251 -13.44 22.19 6.28
CA ALA A 251 -14.29 21.19 6.96
C ALA A 251 -15.09 20.28 6.02
N GLU A 252 -15.07 20.51 4.71
CA GLU A 252 -15.80 19.64 3.77
C GLU A 252 -15.20 18.24 3.66
N PRO A 253 -16.01 17.18 3.47
CA PRO A 253 -15.53 15.80 3.31
C PRO A 253 -15.03 15.50 1.89
N GLN A 254 -15.32 16.37 0.91
CA GLN A 254 -14.86 16.19 -0.46
C GLN A 254 -13.36 16.48 -0.60
N ALA A 255 -12.70 15.72 -1.46
CA ALA A 255 -11.39 16.10 -1.99
C ALA A 255 -11.55 17.16 -3.08
N TYR A 256 -10.49 17.91 -3.34
CA TYR A 256 -10.39 18.82 -4.47
C TYR A 256 -9.34 18.34 -5.47
N ILE A 257 -9.62 18.55 -6.75
CA ILE A 257 -8.69 18.36 -7.86
C ILE A 257 -8.48 19.73 -8.52
N LEU A 258 -7.28 20.28 -8.36
CA LEU A 258 -6.92 21.63 -8.75
C LEU A 258 -6.23 21.62 -10.12
N GLN A 259 -6.66 22.50 -11.02
CA GLN A 259 -6.04 22.65 -12.33
C GLN A 259 -4.91 23.68 -12.28
N ASN A 260 -3.70 23.24 -12.61
CA ASN A 260 -2.53 24.11 -12.65
C ASN A 260 -2.25 24.65 -14.06
N GLU A 261 -1.45 25.72 -14.14
CA GLU A 261 -1.10 26.39 -15.41
C GLU A 261 -0.17 25.56 -16.30
N ASP A 262 0.62 24.66 -15.73
CA ASP A 262 1.41 23.66 -16.44
C ASP A 262 0.57 22.46 -16.97
N LYS A 263 -0.75 22.59 -16.90
CA LYS A 263 -1.78 21.60 -17.27
C LYS A 263 -1.88 20.39 -16.34
N ARG A 264 -1.02 20.28 -15.33
CA ARG A 264 -1.10 19.20 -14.33
C ARG A 264 -2.27 19.43 -13.38
N ILE A 265 -2.57 18.37 -12.63
CA ILE A 265 -3.56 18.41 -11.56
C ILE A 265 -2.89 18.15 -10.22
N VAL A 266 -3.38 18.79 -9.17
CA VAL A 266 -2.97 18.55 -7.78
C VAL A 266 -4.21 18.29 -6.95
N PHE A 267 -4.16 17.25 -6.13
CA PHE A 267 -5.22 16.91 -5.20
C PHE A 267 -5.00 17.57 -3.86
N VAL A 268 -6.11 17.94 -3.22
CA VAL A 268 -6.19 18.24 -1.79
C VAL A 268 -7.19 17.27 -1.19
N ILE A 269 -6.71 16.35 -0.36
CA ILE A 269 -7.47 15.19 0.11
C ILE A 269 -7.64 15.31 1.63
N PRO A 270 -8.87 15.31 2.17
CA PRO A 270 -9.09 15.15 3.60
C PRO A 270 -8.43 13.87 4.10
N TYR A 271 -7.62 13.97 5.14
CA TYR A 271 -6.75 12.88 5.58
C TYR A 271 -6.79 12.71 7.11
N LEU A 272 -7.07 11.48 7.57
CA LEU A 272 -7.14 11.09 8.98
C LEU A 272 -7.92 12.08 9.87
N ASP A 273 -9.07 12.55 9.37
CA ASP A 273 -10.02 13.47 10.00
C ASP A 273 -9.52 14.92 10.24
N HIS A 274 -8.24 15.09 10.56
CA HIS A 274 -7.63 16.34 11.03
C HIS A 274 -6.66 17.02 10.04
N TYR A 275 -6.34 16.34 8.94
CA TYR A 275 -5.31 16.81 8.01
C TYR A 275 -5.84 16.99 6.59
N SER A 276 -5.03 17.66 5.77
CA SER A 276 -5.16 17.67 4.32
C SER A 276 -3.85 17.20 3.71
N MET A 277 -3.94 16.15 2.88
CA MET A 277 -2.82 15.65 2.11
C MET A 277 -2.86 16.29 0.71
N ILE A 278 -1.78 16.97 0.35
CA ILE A 278 -1.68 17.77 -0.87
C ILE A 278 -0.62 17.14 -1.77
N GLY A 279 -0.99 16.85 -3.02
CA GLY A 279 -0.03 16.30 -3.98
C GLY A 279 -0.63 16.00 -5.35
N THR A 280 0.18 15.79 -6.38
CA THR A 280 1.60 15.47 -6.30
C THR A 280 2.41 16.18 -7.38
N THR A 281 3.72 16.02 -7.32
CA THR A 281 4.72 16.52 -8.26
C THR A 281 5.15 15.44 -9.26
N ASP A 282 5.83 15.84 -10.33
CA ASP A 282 6.40 14.96 -11.36
C ASP A 282 7.77 15.54 -11.71
N VAL A 283 8.81 15.00 -11.08
CA VAL A 283 10.21 15.44 -11.25
C VAL A 283 11.04 14.24 -11.72
N GLU A 284 11.88 14.40 -12.75
CA GLU A 284 12.81 13.33 -13.14
C GLU A 284 13.78 13.06 -12.00
N TYR A 285 13.96 11.80 -11.63
CA TYR A 285 14.81 11.39 -10.52
C TYR A 285 15.98 10.54 -10.99
N HIS A 286 17.16 10.85 -10.47
CA HIS A 286 18.38 10.06 -10.64
C HIS A 286 18.97 9.76 -9.27
N GLY A 287 19.36 8.52 -9.04
CA GLY A 287 19.94 8.07 -7.77
C GLY A 287 19.19 6.89 -7.18
N ASP A 288 19.48 6.58 -5.92
CA ASP A 288 18.83 5.47 -5.21
C ASP A 288 17.39 5.85 -4.81
N PRO A 289 16.37 5.10 -5.27
CA PRO A 289 14.98 5.31 -4.86
C PRO A 289 14.74 5.26 -3.35
N ARG A 290 15.62 4.63 -2.55
CA ARG A 290 15.50 4.63 -1.08
C ARG A 290 15.77 5.99 -0.44
N HIS A 291 16.49 6.88 -1.12
CA HIS A 291 16.86 8.20 -0.61
C HIS A 291 16.01 9.35 -1.18
N VAL A 292 14.93 9.04 -1.92
CA VAL A 292 14.06 10.06 -2.50
C VAL A 292 13.43 10.93 -1.40
N ALA A 293 13.55 12.24 -1.54
CA ALA A 293 13.02 13.21 -0.59
C ALA A 293 12.49 14.43 -1.32
N ILE A 294 11.43 15.02 -0.79
CA ILE A 294 10.82 16.22 -1.37
C ILE A 294 11.79 17.40 -1.36
N THR A 295 11.83 18.12 -2.47
CA THR A 295 12.66 19.31 -2.65
C THR A 295 11.92 20.59 -2.26
N ASP A 296 12.66 21.68 -2.03
CA ASP A 296 12.08 23.00 -1.76
C ASP A 296 11.18 23.49 -2.89
N ALA A 297 11.58 23.23 -4.14
CA ALA A 297 10.80 23.60 -5.31
C ALA A 297 9.45 22.87 -5.36
N GLU A 298 9.41 21.60 -4.95
CA GLU A 298 8.17 20.83 -4.86
C GLU A 298 7.27 21.34 -3.73
N ARG A 299 7.82 21.69 -2.56
CA ARG A 299 7.05 22.31 -1.46
C ARG A 299 6.39 23.61 -1.92
N ASP A 300 7.16 24.49 -2.56
CA ASP A 300 6.66 25.77 -3.06
C ASP A 300 5.61 25.59 -4.14
N TYR A 301 5.80 24.63 -5.05
CA TYR A 301 4.84 24.28 -6.10
C TYR A 301 3.48 23.86 -5.50
N LEU A 302 3.49 23.00 -4.48
CA LEU A 302 2.28 22.49 -3.82
C LEU A 302 1.58 23.59 -3.00
N ILE A 303 2.34 24.42 -2.28
CA ILE A 303 1.80 25.56 -1.52
C ILE A 303 1.18 26.58 -2.49
N ALA A 304 1.87 26.93 -3.57
CA ALA A 304 1.42 27.94 -4.52
C ALA A 304 0.07 27.57 -5.14
N ILE A 305 -0.13 26.31 -5.54
CA ILE A 305 -1.41 25.91 -6.14
C ILE A 305 -2.56 25.91 -5.12
N VAL A 306 -2.33 25.51 -3.87
CA VAL A 306 -3.36 25.59 -2.82
C VAL A 306 -3.72 27.05 -2.55
N ASN A 307 -2.74 27.91 -2.36
CA ASN A 307 -2.93 29.33 -2.06
C ASN A 307 -3.67 30.08 -3.19
N LYS A 308 -3.50 29.62 -4.44
CA LYS A 308 -4.22 30.12 -5.61
C LYS A 308 -5.69 29.71 -5.66
N HIS A 309 -6.09 28.63 -4.99
CA HIS A 309 -7.46 28.09 -5.06
C HIS A 309 -8.29 28.33 -3.80
N PHE A 310 -7.66 28.40 -2.63
CA PHE A 310 -8.36 28.48 -1.34
C PHE A 310 -8.26 29.87 -0.70
N ILE A 311 -9.22 30.20 0.16
CA ILE A 311 -9.17 31.40 1.01
C ILE A 311 -8.11 31.21 2.10
N HIS A 312 -8.20 30.10 2.84
CA HIS A 312 -7.20 29.72 3.82
C HIS A 312 -5.85 29.51 3.13
N GLN A 313 -4.87 30.34 3.47
CA GLN A 313 -3.51 30.26 2.93
C GLN A 313 -2.66 29.38 3.84
N ILE A 314 -1.79 28.59 3.23
CA ILE A 314 -0.79 27.77 3.91
C ILE A 314 0.61 28.26 3.58
N THR A 315 1.55 27.95 4.45
CA THR A 315 2.96 28.29 4.38
C THR A 315 3.81 27.05 4.67
N ARG A 316 5.14 27.16 4.50
CA ARG A 316 6.05 26.04 4.79
C ARG A 316 5.99 25.59 6.26
N SER A 317 5.71 26.49 7.20
CA SER A 317 5.60 26.15 8.62
C SER A 317 4.33 25.36 8.97
N ASP A 318 3.34 25.31 8.07
CA ASP A 318 2.13 24.51 8.28
C ASP A 318 2.32 23.04 7.87
N ILE A 319 3.45 22.68 7.26
CA ILE A 319 3.78 21.30 6.88
C ILE A 319 4.16 20.53 8.14
N ILE A 320 3.32 19.57 8.53
CA ILE A 320 3.56 18.71 9.70
C ILE A 320 4.28 17.41 9.32
N ALA A 321 4.13 16.98 8.07
CA ALA A 321 4.77 15.80 7.53
C ALA A 321 4.80 15.88 6.00
N GLU A 322 5.73 15.15 5.42
CA GLU A 322 5.92 15.07 3.98
C GLU A 322 6.43 13.69 3.62
N PHE A 323 6.12 13.23 2.41
CA PHE A 323 6.66 11.98 1.89
C PHE A 323 6.87 12.09 0.38
N SER A 324 7.77 11.24 -0.12
CA SER A 324 8.09 11.17 -1.53
C SER A 324 8.27 9.72 -1.97
N GLY A 325 8.04 9.47 -3.26
CA GLY A 325 8.28 8.19 -3.89
C GLY A 325 8.57 8.36 -5.36
N VAL A 326 9.26 7.38 -5.95
CA VAL A 326 9.53 7.38 -7.39
C VAL A 326 8.59 6.40 -8.10
N ARG A 327 8.03 6.85 -9.21
CA ARG A 327 7.17 6.05 -10.09
C ARG A 327 8.06 5.32 -11.08
N PRO A 328 8.04 3.98 -11.12
CA PRO A 328 8.82 3.19 -12.06
C PRO A 328 8.10 3.09 -13.41
N LEU A 329 8.15 4.15 -14.21
CA LEU A 329 7.40 4.19 -15.47
C LEU A 329 8.19 3.47 -16.57
N CYS A 330 7.49 2.66 -17.36
CA CYS A 330 8.07 2.05 -18.56
C CYS A 330 8.49 3.18 -19.51
N ASP A 331 9.73 3.12 -20.01
CA ASP A 331 10.23 4.14 -20.91
C ASP A 331 9.58 3.99 -22.29
N ASP A 332 8.66 4.90 -22.61
CA ASP A 332 7.94 4.98 -23.88
C ASP A 332 8.50 6.06 -24.81
N GLU A 333 9.71 6.56 -24.51
CA GLU A 333 10.40 7.64 -25.24
C GLU A 333 9.69 9.02 -25.18
N SER A 334 8.70 9.20 -24.30
CA SER A 334 8.01 10.50 -24.15
C SER A 334 8.91 11.62 -23.60
N ASN A 335 8.92 12.79 -24.25
CA ASN A 335 9.74 13.93 -23.82
C ASN A 335 9.32 14.57 -22.47
N SER A 336 8.10 14.36 -21.99
CA SER A 336 7.58 15.00 -20.75
C SER A 336 7.20 13.98 -19.69
N PRO A 337 7.70 14.10 -18.43
CA PRO A 337 7.37 13.19 -17.33
C PRO A 337 5.86 12.98 -17.10
N GLN A 338 5.04 14.02 -17.32
CA GLN A 338 3.60 13.96 -17.08
C GLN A 338 2.80 13.22 -18.17
N ALA A 339 3.41 13.02 -19.34
CA ALA A 339 2.81 12.39 -20.53
C ALA A 339 3.14 10.90 -20.68
N ILE A 340 4.24 10.42 -20.06
CA ILE A 340 4.63 8.99 -20.05
C ILE A 340 3.42 8.12 -19.67
N THR A 341 3.22 6.99 -20.33
CA THR A 341 2.10 6.11 -19.98
C THR A 341 2.18 5.66 -18.52
N ARG A 342 1.02 5.58 -17.87
CA ARG A 342 0.88 5.00 -16.51
C ARG A 342 0.22 3.62 -16.55
N ASP A 343 0.24 3.00 -17.72
CA ASP A 343 -0.12 1.60 -17.89
C ASP A 343 1.00 0.69 -17.37
N TYR A 344 0.78 -0.62 -17.38
CA TYR A 344 1.80 -1.61 -17.04
C TYR A 344 2.21 -2.44 -18.25
N THR A 345 3.44 -2.93 -18.21
CA THR A 345 3.98 -3.88 -19.18
C THR A 345 4.52 -5.09 -18.45
N LEU A 346 4.08 -6.26 -18.88
CA LEU A 346 4.57 -7.56 -18.40
C LEU A 346 5.55 -8.10 -19.44
N ALA A 347 6.79 -8.35 -19.03
CA ALA A 347 7.83 -8.87 -19.90
C ALA A 347 8.19 -10.30 -19.48
N LEU A 348 7.82 -11.28 -20.29
CA LEU A 348 8.16 -12.68 -20.07
C LEU A 348 9.44 -13.03 -20.84
N ASP A 349 10.47 -13.42 -20.11
CA ASP A 349 11.71 -13.99 -20.64
C ASP A 349 11.74 -15.50 -20.37
N CYS A 350 11.67 -16.30 -21.43
CA CYS A 350 11.65 -17.76 -21.35
C CYS A 350 12.49 -18.38 -22.48
N PRO A 351 13.81 -18.50 -22.30
CA PRO A 351 14.67 -19.24 -23.22
C PRO A 351 14.25 -20.72 -23.30
N ASP A 352 14.54 -21.36 -24.43
CA ASP A 352 14.25 -22.78 -24.63
C ASP A 352 14.89 -23.64 -23.53
N ASP A 353 14.11 -24.61 -23.01
CA ASP A 353 14.49 -25.53 -21.94
C ASP A 353 14.96 -24.88 -20.62
N GLN A 354 14.58 -23.62 -20.36
CA GLN A 354 14.93 -22.89 -19.14
C GLN A 354 13.70 -22.35 -18.38
N ALA A 355 13.91 -22.00 -17.11
CA ALA A 355 12.86 -21.48 -16.24
C ALA A 355 12.40 -20.05 -16.65
N PRO A 356 11.09 -19.76 -16.70
CA PRO A 356 10.57 -18.44 -17.06
C PRO A 356 10.87 -17.38 -15.99
N LEU A 357 11.08 -16.14 -16.46
CA LEU A 357 11.14 -14.92 -15.65
C LEU A 357 10.10 -13.92 -16.15
N LEU A 358 9.21 -13.49 -15.27
CA LEU A 358 8.27 -12.42 -15.55
C LEU A 358 8.71 -11.12 -14.86
N SER A 359 8.96 -10.06 -15.61
CA SER A 359 9.32 -8.74 -15.07
C SER A 359 8.18 -7.74 -15.21
N ILE A 360 7.95 -6.94 -14.17
CA ILE A 360 6.86 -5.97 -14.09
C ILE A 360 7.39 -4.55 -14.27
N PHE A 361 6.94 -3.85 -15.30
CA PHE A 361 7.24 -2.43 -15.55
C PHE A 361 5.96 -1.60 -15.36
N GLY A 362 6.03 -0.54 -14.55
CA GLY A 362 4.85 0.25 -14.20
C GLY A 362 3.87 -0.47 -13.27
N GLY A 363 2.58 -0.22 -13.48
CA GLY A 363 1.49 -0.74 -12.64
C GLY A 363 1.07 0.22 -11.54
N LYS A 364 -0.19 0.66 -11.60
CA LYS A 364 -0.79 1.48 -10.56
C LYS A 364 -1.27 0.61 -9.41
N LEU A 365 -1.34 1.22 -8.23
CA LEU A 365 -2.08 0.68 -7.08
C LEU A 365 -3.50 0.26 -7.47
N THR A 366 -4.18 1.02 -8.34
CA THR A 366 -5.55 0.74 -8.78
C THR A 366 -5.70 -0.53 -9.62
N THR A 367 -4.72 -0.85 -10.48
CA THR A 367 -4.83 -1.98 -11.43
C THR A 367 -4.07 -3.22 -10.97
N TYR A 368 -3.53 -3.21 -9.74
CA TYR A 368 -2.63 -4.25 -9.25
C TYR A 368 -3.22 -5.67 -9.33
N ARG A 369 -4.51 -5.82 -9.06
CA ARG A 369 -5.20 -7.12 -9.05
C ARG A 369 -5.38 -7.66 -10.47
N LYS A 370 -5.74 -6.80 -11.43
CA LYS A 370 -5.79 -7.14 -12.86
C LYS A 370 -4.41 -7.47 -13.41
N LEU A 371 -3.40 -6.71 -13.01
CA LEU A 371 -1.99 -6.99 -13.32
C LEU A 371 -1.58 -8.37 -12.79
N ALA A 372 -1.94 -8.71 -11.54
CA ALA A 372 -1.67 -10.01 -10.96
C ALA A 372 -2.38 -11.15 -11.72
N GLU A 373 -3.67 -10.99 -12.08
CA GLU A 373 -4.38 -11.96 -12.91
C GLU A 373 -3.69 -12.18 -14.26
N ALA A 374 -3.29 -11.10 -14.93
CA ALA A 374 -2.61 -11.15 -16.21
C ALA A 374 -1.22 -11.81 -16.11
N ALA A 375 -0.48 -11.53 -15.02
CA ALA A 375 0.79 -12.19 -14.73
C ALA A 375 0.62 -13.70 -14.57
N MET A 376 -0.41 -14.14 -13.84
CA MET A 376 -0.73 -15.57 -13.69
C MET A 376 -1.14 -16.19 -15.01
N THR A 377 -1.91 -15.50 -15.84
CA THR A 377 -2.25 -15.98 -17.19
C THR A 377 -1.00 -16.21 -18.06
N GLN A 378 0.01 -15.34 -18.01
CA GLN A 378 1.26 -15.55 -18.76
C GLN A 378 2.11 -16.69 -18.20
N LEU A 379 2.05 -16.94 -16.89
CA LEU A 379 2.81 -18.01 -16.24
C LEU A 379 2.10 -19.38 -16.28
N ALA A 380 0.81 -19.42 -16.62
CA ALA A 380 0.02 -20.65 -16.68
C ALA A 380 0.65 -21.81 -17.48
N PRO A 381 1.25 -21.57 -18.67
CA PRO A 381 1.86 -22.64 -19.46
C PRO A 381 3.02 -23.35 -18.75
N PHE A 382 3.65 -22.71 -17.76
CA PHE A 382 4.81 -23.22 -17.03
C PHE A 382 4.44 -23.82 -15.68
N LEU A 383 3.20 -23.62 -15.23
CA LEU A 383 2.69 -24.00 -13.92
C LEU A 383 1.42 -24.86 -14.08
N PRO A 384 1.56 -26.12 -14.52
CA PRO A 384 0.42 -26.94 -14.98
C PRO A 384 -0.60 -27.29 -13.87
N GLN A 385 -0.21 -27.14 -12.60
CA GLN A 385 -1.10 -27.38 -11.44
C GLN A 385 -1.84 -26.12 -10.99
N MET A 386 -1.68 -24.99 -11.70
CA MET A 386 -2.28 -23.72 -11.30
C MET A 386 -3.80 -23.72 -11.47
N GLY A 387 -4.52 -23.37 -10.40
CA GLY A 387 -5.97 -23.19 -10.42
C GLY A 387 -6.46 -21.96 -11.21
N ALA A 388 -7.79 -21.83 -11.27
CA ALA A 388 -8.46 -20.73 -11.97
C ALA A 388 -8.32 -19.37 -11.27
N ALA A 389 -8.58 -18.29 -12.00
CA ALA A 389 -8.64 -16.95 -11.41
C ALA A 389 -9.77 -16.84 -10.37
N TRP A 390 -9.50 -16.20 -9.24
CA TRP A 390 -10.40 -16.19 -8.08
C TRP A 390 -10.50 -14.83 -7.37
N THR A 391 -9.50 -13.95 -7.56
CA THR A 391 -9.28 -12.77 -6.70
C THR A 391 -10.36 -11.69 -6.79
N ALA A 392 -11.14 -11.66 -7.88
CA ALA A 392 -12.17 -10.64 -8.12
C ALA A 392 -13.33 -10.67 -7.11
N ASN A 393 -13.66 -11.86 -6.59
CA ASN A 393 -14.81 -12.06 -5.69
C ASN A 393 -14.38 -12.38 -4.24
N ALA A 394 -13.08 -12.49 -3.98
CA ALA A 394 -12.58 -12.86 -2.67
C ALA A 394 -12.21 -11.63 -1.85
N PRO A 395 -12.74 -11.44 -0.63
CA PRO A 395 -12.31 -10.35 0.24
C PRO A 395 -10.83 -10.48 0.60
N LEU A 396 -10.19 -9.35 0.91
CA LEU A 396 -8.91 -9.33 1.62
C LEU A 396 -9.15 -9.57 3.12
N PRO A 397 -8.13 -10.05 3.87
CA PRO A 397 -8.21 -10.17 5.32
C PRO A 397 -8.71 -8.85 5.96
N GLY A 398 -9.74 -8.93 6.80
CA GLY A 398 -10.42 -7.77 7.39
C GLY A 398 -11.66 -7.32 6.64
N GLY A 399 -11.83 -7.71 5.37
CA GLY A 399 -13.00 -7.42 4.55
C GLY A 399 -14.12 -8.45 4.66
N GLU A 400 -13.90 -9.59 5.32
CA GLU A 400 -14.86 -10.69 5.35
C GLU A 400 -16.11 -10.32 6.15
N GLY A 401 -17.27 -10.32 5.50
CA GLY A 401 -18.56 -10.01 6.14
C GLY A 401 -18.58 -8.64 6.84
N PHE A 402 -17.74 -7.71 6.41
CA PHE A 402 -17.52 -6.46 7.11
C PHE A 402 -18.65 -5.47 6.88
N ASP A 403 -19.41 -5.20 7.93
CA ASP A 403 -20.32 -4.07 8.04
C ASP A 403 -19.86 -3.17 9.19
N HIS A 404 -19.43 -1.95 8.88
CA HIS A 404 -18.79 -1.06 9.84
C HIS A 404 -19.71 -0.71 11.02
N LEU A 405 -20.97 -0.35 10.75
CA LEU A 405 -21.90 0.10 11.79
C LEU A 405 -22.29 -1.06 12.73
N THR A 406 -22.61 -2.22 12.15
CA THR A 406 -22.97 -3.42 12.91
C THR A 406 -21.81 -3.86 13.79
N LEU A 407 -20.60 -4.01 13.23
CA LEU A 407 -19.45 -4.47 13.99
C LEU A 407 -19.03 -3.45 15.06
N LYS A 408 -19.08 -2.15 14.77
CA LYS A 408 -18.80 -1.10 15.77
C LYS A 408 -19.74 -1.18 16.97
N ASN A 409 -21.05 -1.29 16.73
CA ASN A 409 -22.03 -1.35 17.81
C ASN A 409 -21.86 -2.62 18.66
N GLN A 410 -21.54 -3.75 18.01
CA GLN A 410 -21.23 -5.00 18.72
C GLN A 410 -19.99 -4.84 19.61
N LEU A 411 -18.89 -4.30 19.08
CA LEU A 411 -17.65 -4.12 19.83
C LEU A 411 -17.81 -3.12 20.98
N LEU A 412 -18.57 -2.04 20.80
CA LEU A 412 -18.85 -1.09 21.89
C LEU A 412 -19.67 -1.72 23.02
N THR A 413 -20.55 -2.67 22.69
CA THR A 413 -21.35 -3.41 23.68
C THR A 413 -20.50 -4.46 24.40
N GLU A 414 -19.64 -5.16 23.67
CA GLU A 414 -18.79 -6.25 24.17
C GLU A 414 -17.59 -5.72 24.98
N PHE A 415 -17.04 -4.57 24.61
CA PHE A 415 -15.87 -3.95 25.21
C PHE A 415 -16.16 -2.51 25.67
N PRO A 416 -17.08 -2.29 26.63
CA PRO A 416 -17.53 -0.95 27.03
C PRO A 416 -16.43 -0.10 27.71
N PHE A 417 -15.34 -0.73 28.15
CA PHE A 417 -14.17 -0.07 28.72
C PHE A 417 -13.19 0.46 27.66
N ILE A 418 -13.38 0.13 26.37
CA ILE A 418 -12.57 0.64 25.26
C ILE A 418 -13.32 1.81 24.61
N GLY A 419 -12.65 2.98 24.54
CA GLY A 419 -13.24 4.17 23.95
C GLY A 419 -13.62 4.00 22.47
N GLU A 420 -14.74 4.61 22.08
CA GLU A 420 -15.23 4.60 20.69
C GLU A 420 -14.20 5.05 19.65
N PRO A 421 -13.38 6.11 19.87
CA PRO A 421 -12.37 6.52 18.90
C PRO A 421 -11.36 5.41 18.57
N LEU A 422 -10.97 4.61 19.58
CA LEU A 422 -10.01 3.51 19.42
C LEU A 422 -10.63 2.36 18.63
N ILE A 423 -11.86 1.95 18.96
CA ILE A 423 -12.62 0.95 18.20
C ILE A 423 -12.79 1.41 16.74
N ALA A 424 -13.16 2.67 16.51
CA ALA A 424 -13.32 3.20 15.15
C ALA A 424 -12.01 3.21 14.36
N ARG A 425 -10.87 3.49 15.01
CA ARG A 425 -9.54 3.41 14.37
C ARG A 425 -9.17 1.98 14.01
N TRP A 426 -9.40 1.03 14.90
CA TRP A 426 -9.17 -0.39 14.64
C TRP A 426 -10.07 -0.91 13.53
N LEU A 427 -11.34 -0.53 13.48
CA LEU A 427 -12.24 -0.94 12.39
C LEU A 427 -11.80 -0.39 11.03
N ARG A 428 -11.31 0.87 10.98
CA ARG A 428 -10.75 1.46 9.76
C ARG A 428 -9.43 0.82 9.32
N SER A 429 -8.72 0.13 10.23
CA SER A 429 -7.42 -0.50 9.94
C SER A 429 -7.56 -2.00 9.70
N TYR A 430 -8.17 -2.72 10.63
CA TYR A 430 -8.21 -4.19 10.72
C TYR A 430 -9.56 -4.77 10.30
N GLY A 431 -10.60 -3.95 10.13
CA GLY A 431 -11.92 -4.40 9.74
C GLY A 431 -12.47 -5.49 10.66
N SER A 432 -12.94 -6.59 10.07
CA SER A 432 -13.43 -7.78 10.79
C SER A 432 -12.38 -8.39 11.74
N ARG A 433 -11.08 -8.23 11.44
CA ARG A 433 -9.98 -8.77 12.25
C ARG A 433 -9.73 -8.00 13.54
N THR A 434 -10.45 -6.90 13.79
CA THR A 434 -10.51 -6.26 15.12
C THR A 434 -10.93 -7.27 16.20
N ARG A 435 -11.80 -8.23 15.88
CA ARG A 435 -12.16 -9.32 16.80
C ARG A 435 -10.98 -10.23 17.15
N GLN A 436 -10.09 -10.47 16.19
CA GLN A 436 -8.89 -11.27 16.42
C GLN A 436 -7.90 -10.52 17.31
N LEU A 437 -7.73 -9.20 17.11
CA LEU A 437 -6.94 -8.33 17.99
C LEU A 437 -7.45 -8.39 19.44
N LEU A 438 -8.76 -8.37 19.63
CA LEU A 438 -9.41 -8.36 20.95
C LEU A 438 -9.63 -9.76 21.55
N MET A 439 -9.11 -10.82 20.93
CA MET A 439 -9.27 -12.17 21.45
C MET A 439 -8.64 -12.29 22.86
N GLY A 440 -9.45 -12.77 23.81
CA GLY A 440 -9.06 -12.95 25.21
C GLY A 440 -9.07 -11.68 26.06
N VAL A 441 -9.53 -10.54 25.52
CA VAL A 441 -9.65 -9.28 26.27
C VAL A 441 -10.97 -9.28 27.04
N THR A 442 -10.91 -9.04 28.35
CA THR A 442 -12.08 -8.96 29.25
C THR A 442 -12.11 -7.68 30.09
N ALA A 443 -10.96 -7.02 30.25
CA ALA A 443 -10.80 -5.72 30.88
C ALA A 443 -9.75 -4.88 30.13
N ILE A 444 -9.65 -3.58 30.45
CA ILE A 444 -8.68 -2.68 29.80
C ILE A 444 -7.24 -3.11 30.05
N ASP A 445 -6.96 -3.68 31.23
CA ASP A 445 -5.63 -4.17 31.61
C ASP A 445 -5.16 -5.34 30.71
N ASP A 446 -6.08 -6.08 30.09
CA ASP A 446 -5.76 -7.15 29.14
C ASP A 446 -5.21 -6.62 27.80
N LEU A 447 -5.30 -5.31 27.55
CA LEU A 447 -4.60 -4.65 26.44
C LEU A 447 -3.09 -4.49 26.70
N GLY A 448 -2.65 -4.75 27.93
CA GLY A 448 -1.26 -4.65 28.36
C GLY A 448 -0.79 -3.22 28.55
N MET A 449 0.51 -2.99 28.36
CA MET A 449 1.10 -1.66 28.51
C MET A 449 0.43 -0.63 27.57
N ALA A 450 -0.06 0.48 28.13
CA ALA A 450 -0.43 1.66 27.36
C ALA A 450 0.83 2.43 26.94
N PHE A 451 1.04 2.57 25.63
CA PHE A 451 2.10 3.41 25.08
C PHE A 451 1.59 4.86 24.95
N SER A 452 0.35 5.01 24.49
CA SER A 452 -0.44 6.25 24.44
C SER A 452 -1.92 5.93 24.66
N ASP A 453 -2.80 6.94 24.66
CA ASP A 453 -4.26 6.75 24.80
C ASP A 453 -4.88 5.93 23.65
N ASP A 454 -4.17 5.85 22.52
CA ASP A 454 -4.60 5.18 21.29
C ASP A 454 -3.65 4.09 20.82
N LEU A 455 -2.64 3.68 21.60
CA LEU A 455 -1.73 2.58 21.23
C LEU A 455 -1.38 1.74 22.47
N TYR A 456 -1.73 0.46 22.40
CA TYR A 456 -1.54 -0.51 23.47
C TYR A 456 -0.63 -1.66 23.01
N GLN A 457 -0.02 -2.33 23.98
CA GLN A 457 0.84 -3.50 23.75
C GLN A 457 0.15 -4.56 22.89
N LYS A 458 -1.12 -4.87 23.17
CA LYS A 458 -1.91 -5.87 22.43
C LYS A 458 -1.95 -5.60 20.92
N GLU A 459 -2.05 -4.33 20.52
CA GLU A 459 -2.02 -3.96 19.11
C GLU A 459 -0.63 -4.09 18.50
N ILE A 460 0.42 -3.71 19.22
CA ILE A 460 1.81 -3.88 18.76
C ILE A 460 2.12 -5.37 18.56
N ASP A 461 1.72 -6.22 19.51
CA ASP A 461 1.87 -7.67 19.42
C ASP A 461 1.10 -8.25 18.23
N TYR A 462 -0.16 -7.84 18.04
CA TYR A 462 -0.96 -8.21 16.87
C TYR A 462 -0.26 -7.82 15.56
N LEU A 463 0.27 -6.60 15.46
CA LEU A 463 0.99 -6.14 14.27
C LEU A 463 2.28 -6.94 14.02
N CYS A 464 2.98 -7.36 15.08
CA CYS A 464 4.18 -8.19 14.95
C CYS A 464 3.87 -9.61 14.48
N GLU A 465 2.77 -10.19 14.96
CA GLU A 465 2.39 -11.58 14.75
C GLU A 465 1.58 -11.78 13.47
N GLN A 466 0.68 -10.85 13.18
CA GLN A 466 -0.28 -10.95 12.08
C GLN A 466 0.11 -10.08 10.89
N GLU A 467 0.83 -8.97 11.10
CA GLU A 467 1.16 -7.99 10.04
C GLU A 467 2.67 -7.74 9.87
N PHE A 468 3.51 -8.70 10.25
CA PHE A 468 4.95 -8.69 9.97
C PHE A 468 5.71 -7.46 10.52
N ALA A 469 5.21 -6.77 11.55
CA ALA A 469 5.94 -5.66 12.19
C ALA A 469 7.23 -6.13 12.87
N ARG A 470 8.29 -5.35 12.70
CA ARG A 470 9.63 -5.64 13.22
C ARG A 470 10.30 -4.41 13.80
N GLN A 471 10.03 -3.24 13.25
CA GLN A 471 10.55 -1.97 13.74
C GLN A 471 9.40 -1.01 14.03
N ALA A 472 9.63 -0.02 14.90
CA ALA A 472 8.63 1.00 15.20
C ALA A 472 8.19 1.75 13.93
N SER A 473 9.13 2.00 13.00
CA SER A 473 8.82 2.68 11.73
C SER A 473 7.75 1.94 10.89
N ASP A 474 7.70 0.61 10.99
CA ASP A 474 6.66 -0.19 10.35
C ASP A 474 5.29 0.23 10.88
N ILE A 475 5.15 0.17 12.20
CA ILE A 475 3.90 0.43 12.93
C ILE A 475 3.44 1.85 12.65
N PHE A 476 4.28 2.85 12.96
CA PHE A 476 3.89 4.25 12.96
C PHE A 476 3.62 4.82 11.57
N TRP A 477 4.31 4.36 10.53
CA TRP A 477 4.24 5.00 9.20
C TRP A 477 3.57 4.15 8.13
N ARG A 478 3.56 2.82 8.26
CA ARG A 478 2.92 1.94 7.28
C ARG A 478 1.60 1.39 7.78
N ARG A 479 1.58 0.80 8.99
CA ARG A 479 0.42 0.00 9.45
C ARG A 479 -0.67 0.85 10.08
N SER A 480 -0.34 1.99 10.72
CA SER A 480 -1.31 2.79 11.48
C SER A 480 -1.34 4.30 11.18
N LYS A 481 -0.26 4.89 10.65
CA LYS A 481 -0.08 6.35 10.49
C LYS A 481 -0.10 7.15 11.81
N LEU A 482 0.02 6.46 12.94
CA LEU A 482 0.10 7.07 14.27
C LEU A 482 1.29 8.03 14.41
N GLY A 483 2.32 7.90 13.56
CA GLY A 483 3.47 8.80 13.59
C GLY A 483 3.16 10.27 13.29
N LEU A 484 1.98 10.57 12.76
CA LEU A 484 1.51 11.94 12.55
C LEU A 484 1.00 12.62 13.83
N ASN A 485 0.59 11.83 14.82
CA ASN A 485 -0.03 12.34 16.05
C ASN A 485 0.87 12.18 17.28
N HIS A 486 2.00 11.48 17.14
CA HIS A 486 2.87 11.11 18.23
C HIS A 486 4.29 11.58 18.01
N ASP A 487 4.97 11.87 19.11
CA ASP A 487 6.35 12.35 19.09
C ASP A 487 7.36 11.20 18.88
N HIS A 488 8.62 11.61 18.67
CA HIS A 488 9.72 10.67 18.51
C HIS A 488 10.03 9.89 19.80
N ALA A 489 9.68 10.40 20.98
CA ALA A 489 9.93 9.72 22.24
C ALA A 489 9.06 8.46 22.37
N LEU A 490 7.79 8.53 21.94
CA LEU A 490 6.91 7.36 21.89
C LEU A 490 7.45 6.30 20.92
N MET A 491 7.95 6.71 19.75
CA MET A 491 8.54 5.78 18.78
C MET A 491 9.75 5.04 19.37
N ILE A 492 10.63 5.73 20.10
CA ILE A 492 11.77 5.12 20.80
C ILE A 492 11.28 4.10 21.85
N LYS A 493 10.22 4.43 22.60
CA LYS A 493 9.64 3.53 23.61
C LYS A 493 9.13 2.24 22.97
N VAL A 494 8.43 2.34 21.85
CA VAL A 494 7.95 1.18 21.08
C VAL A 494 9.11 0.39 20.48
N GLU A 495 10.13 1.05 19.93
CA GLU A 495 11.32 0.39 19.38
C GLU A 495 12.03 -0.44 20.47
N SER A 496 12.21 0.14 21.65
CA SER A 496 12.81 -0.55 22.81
C SER A 496 12.00 -1.78 23.22
N TYR A 497 10.67 -1.66 23.20
CA TYR A 497 9.77 -2.78 23.48
C TYR A 497 9.91 -3.92 22.44
N LEU A 498 9.99 -3.58 21.15
CA LEU A 498 10.16 -4.55 20.07
C LEU A 498 11.50 -5.30 20.19
N GLN A 499 12.59 -4.59 20.49
CA GLN A 499 13.91 -5.18 20.71
C GLN A 499 13.91 -6.15 21.91
N GLN A 500 13.29 -5.76 23.02
CA GLN A 500 13.18 -6.64 24.19
C GLN A 500 12.34 -7.88 23.89
N ARG A 501 11.24 -7.72 23.14
CA ARG A 501 10.39 -8.83 22.71
C ARG A 501 11.15 -9.83 21.85
N GLU A 502 11.94 -9.34 20.90
CA GLU A 502 12.77 -10.20 20.03
C GLU A 502 13.85 -10.95 20.82
N LEU A 503 14.55 -10.27 21.73
CA LEU A 503 15.53 -10.90 22.61
C LEU A 503 14.90 -12.02 23.45
N ASN A 504 13.73 -11.78 24.03
CA ASN A 504 13.01 -12.79 24.82
C ASN A 504 12.63 -14.01 23.97
N GLN A 505 12.23 -13.80 22.70
CA GLN A 505 11.92 -14.90 21.78
C GLN A 505 13.16 -15.72 21.41
N GLN A 506 14.30 -15.06 21.19
CA GLN A 506 15.57 -15.74 20.92
C GLN A 506 16.03 -16.59 22.12
N ILE A 507 15.93 -16.05 23.33
CA ILE A 507 16.27 -16.78 24.58
C ILE A 507 15.36 -18.01 24.75
N ALA A 508 14.04 -17.85 24.58
CA ALA A 508 13.08 -18.96 24.71
C ALA A 508 13.38 -20.09 23.70
N GLN A 509 13.69 -19.73 22.45
CA GLN A 509 14.07 -20.69 21.42
C GLN A 509 15.39 -21.42 21.70
N GLN A 510 16.38 -20.74 22.30
CA GLN A 510 17.65 -21.35 22.70
C GLN A 510 17.46 -22.31 23.89
N ALA A 511 16.53 -22.00 24.80
CA ALA A 511 16.21 -22.81 25.97
C ALA A 511 15.29 -24.02 25.67
N GLY A 512 14.81 -24.19 24.42
CA GLY A 512 13.84 -25.25 24.07
C GLY A 512 12.46 -25.04 24.71
N LEU A 513 12.18 -23.85 25.25
CA LEU A 513 10.91 -23.48 25.84
C LEU A 513 10.01 -22.94 24.73
N LYS A 514 8.74 -23.42 24.67
CA LYS A 514 7.75 -22.78 23.79
C LYS A 514 7.62 -21.30 24.20
N PRO A 515 7.50 -20.36 23.25
CA PRO A 515 7.27 -18.96 23.59
C PRO A 515 5.98 -18.87 24.42
N VAL A 516 6.14 -18.39 25.66
CA VAL A 516 5.02 -18.12 26.55
C VAL A 516 4.33 -16.88 26.01
N ALA A 517 3.10 -17.03 25.48
CA ALA A 517 2.20 -15.91 25.36
C ALA A 517 2.09 -15.31 26.76
N SER A 518 2.28 -14.00 26.89
CA SER A 518 2.37 -13.30 28.18
C SER A 518 1.14 -13.55 29.06
N GLU A 519 1.15 -14.63 29.82
CA GLU A 519 0.21 -14.94 30.89
C GLU A 519 0.91 -14.61 32.22
N ASN A 520 0.36 -13.62 32.91
CA ASN A 520 0.37 -13.42 34.36
C ASN A 520 1.66 -13.69 35.13
N VAL A 521 2.47 -12.64 35.31
CA VAL A 521 3.32 -12.52 36.49
C VAL A 521 2.48 -11.91 37.63
N GLN A 522 1.72 -12.76 38.32
CA GLN A 522 1.30 -12.49 39.70
C GLN A 522 1.59 -13.73 40.55
N GLN A 523 2.15 -13.45 41.73
CA GLN A 523 2.43 -14.34 42.86
C GLN A 523 3.83 -14.98 42.92
N VAL A 524 4.78 -14.24 43.50
CA VAL A 524 5.59 -14.75 44.62
C VAL A 524 5.79 -13.61 45.63
N LYS A 525 5.02 -13.59 46.72
CA LYS A 525 5.44 -12.98 47.99
C LYS A 525 5.31 -14.03 49.09
N THR A 526 6.46 -14.66 49.33
CA THR A 526 6.99 -15.27 50.56
C THR A 526 6.12 -15.20 51.82
N SER A 527 5.78 -16.39 52.31
CA SER A 527 5.65 -16.73 53.73
C SER A 527 7.03 -16.92 54.38
N GLN A 528 7.12 -16.62 55.69
CA GLN A 528 8.25 -16.85 56.62
C GLN A 528 9.48 -15.94 56.37
N CYS A 529 9.91 -15.06 57.27
CA CYS A 529 10.12 -15.20 58.71
C CYS A 529 9.88 -13.89 59.45
#